data_AF-A0A9W7E6K3-F1
#
_entry.id   AF-A0A9W7E6K3-F1
#
_cell.length_a   1.000
_cell.length_b   1.000
_cell.length_c   1.000
_cell.angle_alpha   90.00
_cell.angle_beta   90.00
_cell.angle_gamma   90.00
#
_symmetry.space_group_name_H-M   'P 1'
#
loop_
_entity.id
_entity.type
_entity.pdbx_description
1 polymer ?
#
loop_
_entity_poly.entity_id
_entity_poly.type
_entity_poly.pdbx_seq_one_letter_code
_entity_poly.pdbx_strand_id
1 'polypeptide(L)'
;MSAENLVLCVDVSWSLGEQSFCKEKLEGWALRGLDSGDYNVRVTLHEVIKLSAEDTGARTRVVAEARRGFRVQLEHEEEKVQITWPRGRETITVGEVQKVEVSFRTQAFEGVVEGGRVCLGNTALGDGQYGCVGSGDNWAAVRVKEGWNEVQAILVDGEGRKREGEWTTHSAGFWVEFSGDAGKGLGKGSIIEPHHNKCNLVQQQKAINPVVISCRSRERYEEAEVMLKSLFMNWGRSSDGETAPAINLHLVVDEGGLSHFRRVLPSLPNVCVRYYDFHKVCEEEVQAILDEFDFRQSAHYSGKAGYCRLALPKHIEAERFIAIETDQLFLHDVSSLFGEFDEIVEKSGAAVAAPEMYMPWYNGRPGGGKAGYELIDSNAVTLSNKQGGEDGWHGNGYIGGIMAFDKKRLLEVDWKALWRAKLHEFIELRKSNHGEEDWEPNLNDQDIFNAIFTLSPELAGNFGCSWNWQYHAFMNVNRLCEREWEVCERAAEPKENMFLCRERVNVVHFMAGSYRQNERKFLSSMWEGFHGVGWDAIAYMM
;
A
#
# COMPACT_ATOMS: atom_id res chain seq x y z
N MET A 1 3.94 -0.88 -42.59
CA MET A 1 3.40 -0.47 -41.28
C MET A 1 2.87 0.94 -41.39
N SER A 2 1.60 1.19 -41.06
CA SER A 2 1.14 2.55 -40.82
C SER A 2 1.69 3.00 -39.46
N ALA A 3 2.09 4.27 -39.34
CA ALA A 3 2.59 4.82 -38.08
C ALA A 3 1.55 4.76 -36.94
N GLU A 4 0.28 4.56 -37.27
CA GLU A 4 -0.85 4.48 -36.34
C GLU A 4 -0.94 3.18 -35.53
N ASN A 5 -0.14 2.15 -35.90
CA ASN A 5 -0.13 0.87 -35.19
C ASN A 5 1.15 0.67 -34.37
N LEU A 6 1.85 1.75 -34.03
CA LEU A 6 3.10 1.68 -33.26
C LEU A 6 2.89 2.27 -31.87
N VAL A 7 3.28 1.51 -30.84
CA VAL A 7 3.32 1.97 -29.45
C VAL A 7 4.78 2.03 -29.03
N LEU A 8 5.25 3.21 -28.63
CA LEU A 8 6.58 3.37 -28.05
C LEU A 8 6.48 3.26 -26.53
N CYS A 9 7.19 2.30 -25.95
CA CYS A 9 7.37 2.18 -24.52
C CYS A 9 8.80 2.57 -24.14
N VAL A 10 8.93 3.29 -23.04
CA VAL A 10 10.19 3.75 -22.46
C VAL A 10 10.21 3.29 -21.00
N ASP A 11 11.07 2.33 -20.70
CA ASP A 11 11.36 1.86 -19.35
C ASP A 11 12.61 2.58 -18.85
N VAL A 12 12.52 3.22 -17.70
CA VAL A 12 13.62 3.92 -17.04
C VAL A 12 13.90 3.21 -15.73
N SER A 13 15.11 2.69 -15.55
CA SER A 13 15.55 2.02 -14.33
C SER A 13 16.74 2.74 -13.69
N TRP A 14 16.76 2.78 -12.36
CA TRP A 14 17.79 3.38 -11.51
C TRP A 14 17.93 2.59 -10.21
N SER A 15 18.87 2.99 -9.34
CA SER A 15 19.17 2.24 -8.11
C SER A 15 18.01 2.11 -7.11
N LEU A 16 16.96 2.93 -7.24
CA LEU A 16 15.80 2.91 -6.34
C LEU A 16 14.52 2.35 -7.00
N GLY A 17 14.56 1.96 -8.29
CA GLY A 17 13.39 1.39 -8.96
C GLY A 17 13.40 1.46 -10.48
N GLU A 18 12.27 1.06 -11.07
CA GLU A 18 12.00 1.10 -12.51
C GLU A 18 10.62 1.74 -12.76
N GLN A 19 10.50 2.48 -13.86
CA GLN A 19 9.24 3.10 -14.28
C GLN A 19 9.07 2.98 -15.80
N SER A 20 7.90 2.50 -16.22
CA SER A 20 7.54 2.29 -17.62
C SER A 20 6.51 3.31 -18.10
N PHE A 21 6.69 3.80 -19.33
CA PHE A 21 5.80 4.77 -19.96
C PHE A 21 5.54 4.36 -21.41
N CYS A 22 4.28 4.19 -21.81
CA CYS A 22 3.93 3.81 -23.19
C CYS A 22 3.01 4.84 -23.84
N LYS A 23 3.25 5.17 -25.12
CA LYS A 23 2.40 6.06 -25.92
C LYS A 23 2.22 5.56 -27.35
N GLU A 24 1.03 5.78 -27.91
CA GLU A 24 0.67 5.46 -29.30
C GLU A 24 1.19 6.50 -30.32
N LYS A 25 1.65 7.67 -29.85
CA LYS A 25 2.18 8.73 -30.72
C LYS A 25 3.62 9.06 -30.37
N LEU A 26 4.46 9.12 -31.41
CA LEU A 26 5.87 9.55 -31.35
C LEU A 26 5.96 11.08 -31.20
N GLU A 27 5.45 11.61 -30.09
CA GLU A 27 5.61 13.02 -29.71
C GLU A 27 6.81 13.19 -28.77
N GLY A 28 7.22 14.44 -28.50
CA GLY A 28 8.33 14.72 -27.59
C GLY A 28 8.12 14.14 -26.19
N TRP A 29 9.19 13.58 -25.62
CA TRP A 29 9.22 13.02 -24.28
C TRP A 29 9.98 13.96 -23.35
N ALA A 30 9.46 14.15 -22.14
CA ALA A 30 10.16 14.84 -21.08
C ALA A 30 10.08 13.98 -19.81
N LEU A 31 11.23 13.54 -19.33
CA LEU A 31 11.36 12.99 -17.98
C LEU A 31 11.51 14.17 -17.02
N ARG A 32 10.78 14.16 -15.91
CA ARG A 32 10.82 15.20 -14.87
C ARG A 32 11.11 14.53 -13.52
N GLY A 33 11.78 15.24 -12.62
CA GLY A 33 12.08 14.75 -11.27
C GLY A 33 13.14 13.65 -11.24
N LEU A 34 14.16 13.72 -12.10
CA LEU A 34 15.31 12.82 -12.02
C LEU A 34 16.29 13.32 -10.96
N ASP A 35 16.76 12.42 -10.11
CA ASP A 35 17.85 12.66 -9.16
C ASP A 35 19.21 12.50 -9.86
N SER A 36 20.29 12.96 -9.22
CA SER A 36 21.65 12.62 -9.67
C SER A 36 21.88 11.11 -9.56
N GLY A 37 22.32 10.47 -10.64
CA GLY A 37 22.51 9.02 -10.66
C GLY A 37 22.71 8.42 -12.05
N ASP A 38 22.99 7.12 -12.07
CA ASP A 38 23.06 6.32 -13.29
C ASP A 38 21.67 5.77 -13.63
N TYR A 39 21.19 6.09 -14.82
CA TYR A 39 19.91 5.65 -15.35
C TYR A 39 20.12 4.73 -16.54
N ASN A 40 19.33 3.68 -16.62
CA ASN A 40 19.24 2.82 -17.80
C ASN A 40 17.87 3.00 -18.42
N VAL A 41 17.86 3.44 -19.68
CA VAL A 41 16.63 3.58 -20.45
C VAL A 41 16.57 2.50 -21.52
N ARG A 42 15.48 1.75 -21.49
CA ARG A 42 15.08 0.78 -22.51
C ARG A 42 13.91 1.36 -23.28
N VAL A 43 14.07 1.49 -24.59
CA VAL A 43 13.01 1.95 -25.47
C VAL A 43 12.59 0.77 -26.34
N THR A 44 11.34 0.34 -26.21
CA THR A 44 10.76 -0.71 -27.05
C THR A 44 9.69 -0.11 -27.95
N LEU A 45 9.79 -0.41 -29.25
CA LEU A 45 8.76 -0.08 -30.22
C LEU A 45 7.92 -1.34 -30.44
N HIS A 46 6.64 -1.25 -30.12
CA HIS A 46 5.66 -2.31 -30.26
C HIS A 46 4.80 -2.06 -31.51
N GLU A 47 4.67 -3.06 -32.37
CA GLU A 47 3.65 -3.11 -33.41
C GLU A 47 2.39 -3.72 -32.84
N VAL A 48 1.28 -2.98 -32.89
CA VAL A 48 -0.05 -3.45 -32.50
C VAL A 48 -0.64 -4.23 -33.67
N ILE A 49 -0.68 -5.55 -33.53
CA ILE A 49 -1.24 -6.47 -34.51
C ILE A 49 -2.74 -6.57 -34.23
N LYS A 50 -3.55 -5.83 -35.00
CA LYS A 50 -5.00 -5.98 -35.02
C LYS A 50 -5.36 -7.26 -35.77
N LEU A 51 -5.82 -8.29 -35.06
CA LEU A 51 -6.25 -9.55 -35.64
C LEU A 51 -7.73 -9.44 -36.05
N SER A 52 -8.04 -9.15 -37.30
CA SER A 52 -9.43 -9.03 -37.78
C SER A 52 -10.32 -7.99 -37.04
N ALA A 53 -11.54 -7.77 -37.53
CA ALA A 53 -12.51 -6.87 -36.90
C ALA A 53 -13.21 -7.49 -35.66
N GLU A 54 -13.04 -8.79 -35.44
CA GLU A 54 -13.75 -9.56 -34.40
C GLU A 54 -12.87 -9.93 -33.20
N ASP A 55 -11.55 -9.77 -33.28
CA ASP A 55 -10.62 -10.05 -32.17
C ASP A 55 -10.37 -8.78 -31.36
N THR A 56 -10.86 -8.77 -30.11
CA THR A 56 -10.67 -7.66 -29.18
C THR A 56 -9.30 -7.68 -28.49
N GLY A 57 -8.51 -8.74 -28.69
CA GLY A 57 -7.16 -8.88 -28.15
C GLY A 57 -6.10 -8.25 -29.04
N ALA A 58 -5.78 -6.97 -28.81
CA ALA A 58 -4.63 -6.35 -29.45
C ALA A 58 -3.34 -7.05 -29.01
N ARG A 59 -2.73 -7.86 -29.89
CA ARG A 59 -1.39 -8.41 -29.64
C ARG A 59 -0.35 -7.36 -29.96
N THR A 60 0.64 -7.20 -29.11
CA THR A 60 1.79 -6.35 -29.42
C THR A 60 3.01 -7.21 -29.71
N ARG A 61 3.81 -6.80 -30.71
CA ARG A 61 5.10 -7.41 -31.01
C ARG A 61 6.19 -6.35 -30.92
N VAL A 62 7.25 -6.60 -30.16
CA VAL A 62 8.42 -5.72 -30.17
C VAL A 62 9.06 -5.80 -31.55
N VAL A 63 9.03 -4.70 -32.29
CA VAL A 63 9.64 -4.57 -33.62
C VAL A 63 11.00 -3.90 -33.57
N ALA A 64 11.29 -3.15 -32.51
CA ALA A 64 12.61 -2.61 -32.24
C ALA A 64 12.83 -2.42 -30.75
N GLU A 65 14.08 -2.56 -30.32
CA GLU A 65 14.52 -2.25 -28.96
C GLU A 65 15.84 -1.47 -29.01
N ALA A 66 15.95 -0.46 -28.17
CA ALA A 66 17.18 0.27 -27.94
C ALA A 66 17.43 0.42 -26.44
N ARG A 67 18.71 0.35 -26.03
CA ARG A 67 19.11 0.62 -24.64
C ARG A 67 20.16 1.71 -24.61
N ARG A 68 20.00 2.65 -23.69
CA ARG A 68 20.97 3.70 -23.40
C ARG A 68 21.06 3.93 -21.91
N GLY A 69 22.28 3.84 -21.41
CA GLY A 69 22.62 4.41 -20.11
C GLY A 69 22.87 5.90 -20.26
N PHE A 70 22.41 6.69 -19.31
CA PHE A 70 22.90 8.05 -19.12
C PHE A 70 23.07 8.32 -17.64
N ARG A 71 24.02 9.19 -17.33
CA ARG A 71 24.19 9.73 -15.99
C ARG A 71 23.50 11.07 -15.93
N VAL A 72 22.54 11.22 -15.02
CA VAL A 72 22.06 12.54 -14.64
C VAL A 72 23.05 13.07 -13.62
N GLN A 73 23.71 14.17 -14.00
CA GLN A 73 24.49 14.97 -13.08
C GLN A 73 23.78 16.31 -13.00
N LEU A 74 23.05 16.54 -11.90
CA LEU A 74 22.46 17.85 -11.65
C LEU A 74 23.61 18.85 -11.51
N GLU A 75 23.53 20.00 -12.21
CA GLU A 75 24.57 21.05 -12.17
C GLU A 75 24.81 21.57 -10.74
N HIS A 76 23.80 21.41 -9.89
CA HIS A 76 23.86 21.60 -8.47
C HIS A 76 23.31 20.33 -7.81
N GLU A 77 24.14 19.60 -7.07
CA GLU A 77 23.61 18.66 -6.07
C GLU A 77 22.78 19.51 -5.10
N GLU A 78 21.50 19.17 -4.95
CA GLU A 78 20.65 19.82 -3.96
C GLU A 78 21.34 19.72 -2.59
N GLU A 79 21.48 20.86 -1.93
CA GLU A 79 22.05 20.91 -0.60
C GLU A 79 21.04 20.27 0.37
N LYS A 80 21.36 19.04 0.82
CA LYS A 80 20.49 18.25 1.69
C LYS A 80 21.08 18.17 3.09
N VAL A 81 20.21 18.25 4.09
CA VAL A 81 20.55 17.83 5.46
C VAL A 81 19.72 16.60 5.81
N GLN A 82 20.39 15.57 6.33
CA GLN A 82 19.75 14.36 6.83
C GLN A 82 20.07 14.24 8.32
N ILE A 83 19.05 14.07 9.15
CA ILE A 83 19.23 13.79 10.57
C ILE A 83 19.50 12.29 10.71
N THR A 84 20.60 11.93 11.38
CA THR A 84 20.94 10.53 11.69
C THR A 84 20.79 10.33 13.19
N TRP A 85 19.87 9.45 13.59
CA TRP A 85 19.65 9.17 15.01
C TRP A 85 20.64 8.15 15.56
N PRO A 86 21.00 8.23 16.85
CA PRO A 86 21.57 7.09 17.55
C PRO A 86 20.61 5.89 17.42
N ARG A 87 21.21 4.69 17.31
CA ARG A 87 20.48 3.43 17.09
C ARG A 87 19.51 3.16 18.24
N GLY A 88 18.42 2.43 17.99
CA GLY A 88 17.41 2.11 19.00
C GLY A 88 18.00 1.58 20.33
N ARG A 89 17.54 2.19 21.45
CA ARG A 89 17.88 1.90 22.86
C ARG A 89 19.22 2.42 23.40
N GLU A 90 19.64 3.63 23.04
CA GLU A 90 20.70 4.32 23.78
C GLU A 90 20.16 5.09 24.99
N THR A 91 20.81 4.88 26.15
CA THR A 91 20.58 5.72 27.34
C THR A 91 21.44 6.96 27.19
N ILE A 92 20.81 8.13 27.11
CA ILE A 92 21.53 9.39 26.95
C ILE A 92 21.57 10.10 28.30
N THR A 93 22.76 10.56 28.68
CA THR A 93 22.89 11.38 29.88
C THR A 93 22.38 12.77 29.56
N VAL A 94 21.19 13.09 30.07
CA VAL A 94 20.60 14.40 29.90
C VAL A 94 21.17 15.29 30.99
N GLY A 95 22.05 16.24 30.62
CA GLY A 95 22.58 17.23 31.57
C GLY A 95 21.47 18.12 32.16
N GLU A 96 21.84 19.04 33.07
CA GLU A 96 20.90 19.94 33.78
C GLU A 96 19.93 20.73 32.88
N VAL A 97 20.21 20.82 31.58
CA VAL A 97 19.45 21.65 30.60
C VAL A 97 18.58 20.84 29.63
N GLN A 98 18.22 19.59 29.94
CA GLN A 98 17.31 18.79 29.10
C GLN A 98 17.69 18.79 27.61
N LYS A 99 18.96 18.53 27.29
CA LYS A 99 19.47 18.49 25.90
C LYS A 99 19.85 17.07 25.50
N VAL A 100 19.63 16.76 24.23
CA VAL A 100 20.07 15.53 23.54
C VAL A 100 20.98 15.94 22.38
N GLU A 101 22.10 15.24 22.19
CA GLU A 101 22.92 15.40 21.00
C GLU A 101 22.27 14.68 19.81
N VAL A 102 22.01 15.43 18.74
CA VAL A 102 21.41 14.94 17.51
C VAL A 102 22.47 14.99 16.42
N SER A 103 22.82 13.84 15.85
CA SER A 103 23.75 13.77 14.72
C SER A 103 23.03 14.10 13.42
N PHE A 104 23.74 14.71 12.49
CA PHE A 104 23.24 15.00 11.15
C PHE A 104 24.36 14.89 10.13
N ARG A 105 23.97 14.70 8.87
CA ARG A 105 24.86 14.70 7.72
C ARG A 105 24.37 15.72 6.71
N THR A 106 25.28 16.53 6.21
CA THR A 106 25.01 17.41 5.08
C THR A 106 25.56 16.79 3.79
N GLN A 107 24.88 17.02 2.68
CA GLN A 107 25.35 16.67 1.35
C GLN A 107 25.43 17.94 0.52
N ALA A 108 26.52 18.09 -0.25
CA ALA A 108 26.80 19.23 -1.11
C ALA A 108 26.86 20.61 -0.41
N PHE A 109 26.87 20.65 0.93
CA PHE A 109 26.93 21.90 1.70
C PHE A 109 28.36 22.39 1.96
N GLU A 110 29.30 21.46 2.11
CA GLU A 110 30.70 21.76 2.37
C GLU A 110 31.34 22.44 1.14
N GLY A 111 31.61 23.75 1.24
CA GLY A 111 32.32 24.54 0.22
C GLY A 111 31.44 25.40 -0.69
N VAL A 112 30.11 25.31 -0.61
CA VAL A 112 29.19 26.09 -1.46
C VAL A 112 28.79 27.42 -0.81
N VAL A 113 28.64 27.45 0.52
CA VAL A 113 28.25 28.66 1.26
C VAL A 113 29.31 28.99 2.30
N GLU A 114 30.05 30.09 2.07
CA GLU A 114 31.00 30.61 3.04
C GLU A 114 30.27 30.98 4.34
N GLY A 115 30.64 30.32 5.44
CA GLY A 115 30.00 30.50 6.74
C GLY A 115 28.65 29.79 6.92
N GLY A 116 28.25 28.91 6.00
CA GLY A 116 27.01 28.13 6.12
C GLY A 116 26.93 27.36 7.45
N ARG A 117 25.73 27.31 8.03
CA ARG A 117 25.44 26.63 9.30
C ARG A 117 24.27 25.67 9.18
N VAL A 118 24.29 24.61 9.98
CA VAL A 118 23.14 23.72 10.18
C VAL A 118 22.48 24.10 11.50
N CYS A 119 21.20 24.39 11.44
CA CYS A 119 20.39 24.78 12.58
C CYS A 119 19.41 23.66 12.92
N LEU A 120 19.47 23.14 14.15
CA LEU A 120 18.57 22.10 14.64
C LEU A 120 17.69 22.66 15.75
N GLY A 121 16.38 22.47 15.62
CA GLY A 121 15.39 22.98 16.56
C GLY A 121 14.32 21.94 16.85
N ASN A 122 13.88 21.84 18.10
CA ASN A 122 12.78 20.97 18.46
C ASN A 122 11.44 21.70 18.33
N THR A 123 10.70 21.40 17.27
CA THR A 123 9.41 22.04 16.96
C THR A 123 8.35 21.73 18.03
N ALA A 124 8.50 20.62 18.76
CA ALA A 124 7.57 20.24 19.83
C ALA A 124 7.64 21.16 21.07
N LEU A 125 8.64 22.04 21.17
CA LEU A 125 8.77 23.02 22.25
C LEU A 125 8.06 24.36 21.96
N GLY A 126 7.39 24.51 20.81
CA GLY A 126 6.58 25.69 20.45
C GLY A 126 7.39 26.89 19.99
N ASP A 127 8.59 27.09 20.55
CA ASP A 127 9.49 28.16 20.17
C ASP A 127 10.63 27.56 19.35
N GLY A 128 10.72 27.92 18.07
CA GLY A 128 11.79 27.50 17.13
C GLY A 128 13.18 28.00 17.54
N GLN A 129 13.65 27.62 18.73
CA GLN A 129 14.99 27.84 19.21
C GLN A 129 15.90 26.83 18.51
N TYR A 130 16.46 27.25 17.39
CA TYR A 130 17.45 26.47 16.68
C TYR A 130 18.81 26.68 17.32
N GLY A 131 19.48 25.58 17.67
CA GLY A 131 20.92 25.55 17.90
C GLY A 131 21.61 25.40 16.55
N CYS A 132 22.46 26.37 16.19
CA CYS A 132 23.18 26.33 14.91
C CYS A 132 24.65 25.97 15.14
N VAL A 133 25.15 25.06 14.31
CA VAL A 133 26.53 24.58 14.31
C VAL A 133 27.16 24.83 12.94
N GLY A 134 28.49 24.83 12.87
CA GLY A 134 29.21 25.11 11.63
C GLY A 134 29.04 23.99 10.61
N SER A 135 29.35 24.27 9.34
CA SER A 135 29.27 23.28 8.25
C SER A 135 30.18 22.05 8.44
N GLY A 136 31.19 22.12 9.31
CA GLY A 136 32.07 20.99 9.65
C GLY A 136 31.67 20.20 10.90
N ASP A 137 30.63 20.63 11.61
CA ASP A 137 30.06 19.87 12.71
C ASP A 137 29.05 18.86 12.15
N ASN A 138 28.98 17.68 12.75
CA ASN A 138 28.03 16.62 12.36
C ASN A 138 27.04 16.25 13.47
N TRP A 139 26.94 17.10 14.49
CA TRP A 139 25.98 16.95 15.58
C TRP A 139 25.65 18.30 16.22
N ALA A 140 24.48 18.41 16.84
CA ALA A 140 24.10 19.56 17.65
C ALA A 140 23.27 19.14 18.86
N ALA A 141 23.44 19.85 19.97
CA ALA A 141 22.62 19.64 21.17
C ALA A 141 21.26 20.35 21.04
N VAL A 142 20.18 19.57 21.03
CA VAL A 142 18.80 20.05 20.92
C VAL A 142 18.08 19.86 22.25
N ARG A 143 17.30 20.86 22.67
CA ARG A 143 16.46 20.74 23.87
C ARG A 143 15.32 19.75 23.63
N VAL A 144 14.99 19.00 24.65
CA VAL A 144 13.92 18.00 24.62
C VAL A 144 12.99 18.19 25.81
N LYS A 145 11.73 17.78 25.65
CA LYS A 145 10.77 17.60 26.73
C LYS A 145 10.49 16.13 26.94
N GLU A 146 9.94 15.80 28.11
CA GLU A 146 9.33 14.49 28.30
C GLU A 146 8.22 14.27 27.27
N GLY A 147 8.17 13.09 26.68
CA GLY A 147 7.24 12.76 25.62
C GLY A 147 7.81 12.93 24.21
N TRP A 148 6.93 13.26 23.25
CA TRP A 148 7.29 13.39 21.84
C TRP A 148 8.06 14.68 21.57
N ASN A 149 9.15 14.54 20.83
CA ASN A 149 10.00 15.59 20.33
C ASN A 149 10.11 15.44 18.81
N GLU A 150 10.05 16.54 18.07
CA GLU A 150 10.28 16.56 16.63
C GLU A 150 11.40 17.55 16.37
N VAL A 151 12.52 17.07 15.86
CA VAL A 151 13.68 17.90 15.56
C VAL A 151 13.71 18.17 14.07
N GLN A 152 13.79 19.45 13.75
CA GLN A 152 13.90 19.95 12.40
C GLN A 152 15.32 20.47 12.19
N ALA A 153 15.97 19.98 11.14
CA ALA A 153 17.22 20.50 10.64
C ALA A 153 16.94 21.42 9.44
N ILE A 154 17.52 22.62 9.49
CA ILE A 154 17.49 23.59 8.41
C ILE A 154 18.92 24.04 8.13
N LEU A 155 19.18 24.36 6.87
CA LEU A 155 20.44 24.95 6.43
C LEU A 155 20.26 26.48 6.35
N VAL A 156 21.22 27.22 6.89
CA VAL A 156 21.21 28.70 6.90
C VAL A 156 22.55 29.25 6.42
N ASP A 157 22.53 30.49 5.91
CA ASP A 157 23.74 31.17 5.46
C ASP A 157 24.62 31.68 6.63
N GLY A 158 25.77 32.29 6.30
CA GLY A 158 26.69 32.90 7.26
C GLY A 158 26.07 34.01 8.12
N GLU A 159 24.93 34.57 7.72
CA GLU A 159 24.18 35.58 8.48
C GLU A 159 23.01 34.98 9.26
N GLY A 160 22.82 33.66 9.21
CA GLY A 160 21.73 32.96 9.88
C GLY A 160 20.37 33.13 9.19
N ARG A 161 20.34 33.63 7.95
CA ARG A 161 19.12 33.75 7.17
C ARG A 161 18.81 32.42 6.50
N LYS A 162 17.54 32.02 6.54
CA LYS A 162 17.02 31.00 5.62
C LYS A 162 17.10 31.58 4.21
N ARG A 163 17.79 30.91 3.30
CA ARG A 163 17.74 31.28 1.89
C ARG A 163 16.36 30.90 1.35
N GLU A 164 15.65 31.86 0.75
CA GLU A 164 14.42 31.59 0.02
C GLU A 164 14.75 30.83 -1.28
N GLY A 165 14.07 29.70 -1.49
CA GLY A 165 14.30 28.79 -2.62
C GLY A 165 14.93 27.46 -2.17
N GLU A 166 14.07 26.45 -2.01
CA GLU A 166 14.40 25.01 -2.04
C GLU A 166 15.56 24.49 -1.17
N TRP A 167 15.51 24.72 0.15
CA TRP A 167 16.25 23.86 1.07
C TRP A 167 15.35 22.76 1.62
N THR A 168 15.83 21.52 1.56
CA THR A 168 15.14 20.38 2.18
C THR A 168 15.17 20.55 3.69
N THR A 169 14.02 20.90 4.25
CA THR A 169 13.81 20.86 5.69
C THR A 169 13.63 19.38 6.07
N HIS A 170 14.54 18.84 6.86
CA HIS A 170 14.42 17.46 7.32
C HIS A 170 13.94 17.44 8.76
N SER A 171 12.80 16.81 8.99
CA SER A 171 12.28 16.58 10.33
C SER A 171 12.50 15.13 10.72
N ALA A 172 12.77 14.88 11.99
CA ALA A 172 12.68 13.54 12.54
C ALA A 172 12.26 13.58 14.00
N GLY A 173 11.48 12.58 14.42
CA GLY A 173 10.83 12.58 15.72
C GLY A 173 11.22 11.40 16.60
N PHE A 174 11.27 11.64 17.90
CA PHE A 174 11.64 10.66 18.90
C PHE A 174 10.93 10.94 20.23
N TRP A 175 10.84 9.92 21.07
CA TRP A 175 10.24 10.02 22.39
C TRP A 175 11.33 10.00 23.47
N VAL A 176 11.17 10.86 24.47
CA VAL A 176 12.09 10.97 25.61
C VAL A 176 11.33 10.64 26.89
N GLU A 177 11.83 9.67 27.63
CA GLU A 177 11.39 9.38 29.01
C GLU A 177 12.51 9.73 29.97
N PHE A 178 12.18 10.46 31.04
CA PHE A 178 13.12 10.76 32.10
C PHE A 178 12.99 9.69 33.20
N SER A 179 14.10 9.00 33.48
CA SER A 179 14.20 8.04 34.58
C SER A 179 14.96 8.66 35.76
N GLY A 180 14.26 8.89 36.87
CA GLY A 180 14.87 9.29 38.15
C GLY A 180 14.02 10.25 39.01
N ASP A 181 14.13 10.11 40.34
CA ASP A 181 13.56 11.03 41.33
C ASP A 181 14.04 12.46 41.05
N ALA A 182 13.10 13.36 40.76
CA ALA A 182 13.30 14.78 40.41
C ALA A 182 14.03 15.64 41.48
N GLY A 183 14.60 15.03 42.52
CA GLY A 183 15.23 15.71 43.65
C GLY A 183 16.76 15.81 43.63
N LYS A 184 17.47 15.20 42.66
CA LYS A 184 18.96 15.17 42.67
C LYS A 184 19.61 15.35 41.29
N GLY A 185 19.40 16.51 40.65
CA GLY A 185 20.35 17.17 39.74
C GLY A 185 20.82 16.49 38.44
N LEU A 186 20.63 15.19 38.23
CA LEU A 186 21.06 14.46 37.02
C LEU A 186 20.05 13.36 36.71
N GLY A 187 19.12 13.64 35.80
CA GLY A 187 18.17 12.63 35.29
C GLY A 187 18.81 11.81 34.18
N LYS A 188 18.63 10.48 34.19
CA LYS A 188 18.98 9.65 33.04
C LYS A 188 17.80 9.63 32.09
N GLY A 189 17.98 10.10 30.85
CA GLY A 189 16.98 9.98 29.80
C GLY A 189 17.18 8.68 29.03
N SER A 190 16.12 7.94 28.76
CA SER A 190 16.14 6.89 27.74
C SER A 190 15.43 7.40 26.50
N ILE A 191 16.12 7.31 25.35
CA ILE A 191 15.45 7.43 24.06
C ILE A 191 14.88 6.05 23.75
N ILE A 192 13.56 5.96 23.81
CA ILE A 192 12.84 4.76 23.46
C ILE A 192 12.31 4.99 22.05
N GLU A 193 12.76 4.19 21.07
CA GLU A 193 12.00 4.04 19.84
C GLU A 193 10.60 3.60 20.24
N PRO A 194 9.55 4.38 19.98
CA PRO A 194 8.25 4.07 20.56
C PRO A 194 7.70 2.85 19.83
N HIS A 195 7.82 1.68 20.46
CA HIS A 195 6.86 0.60 20.26
C HIS A 195 5.58 0.87 21.08
N HIS A 196 5.27 2.13 21.39
CA HIS A 196 4.08 2.51 22.12
C HIS A 196 2.89 2.52 21.18
N ASN A 197 2.26 1.36 21.09
CA ASN A 197 0.88 1.24 20.68
C ASN A 197 0.03 2.21 21.55
N LYS A 198 -0.78 3.07 20.92
CA LYS A 198 -1.71 3.98 21.65
C LYS A 198 -2.89 3.16 22.17
N CYS A 199 -2.66 2.28 23.12
CA CYS A 199 -3.67 1.33 23.57
C CYS A 199 -3.79 1.38 25.08
N ASN A 200 -4.85 2.02 25.56
CA ASN A 200 -5.41 1.62 26.84
C ASN A 200 -5.99 0.22 26.64
N LEU A 201 -5.95 -0.64 27.66
CA LEU A 201 -6.48 -2.02 27.66
C LEU A 201 -7.97 -2.04 27.25
N VAL A 202 -8.23 -1.95 25.95
CA VAL A 202 -9.48 -2.32 25.33
C VAL A 202 -9.62 -3.81 25.57
N GLN A 203 -10.73 -4.24 26.16
CA GLN A 203 -11.02 -5.66 26.33
C GLN A 203 -10.94 -6.33 24.96
N GLN A 204 -9.90 -7.15 24.77
CA GLN A 204 -9.56 -7.78 23.48
C GLN A 204 -10.70 -8.64 22.90
N GLN A 205 -11.71 -8.99 23.70
CA GLN A 205 -12.77 -9.92 23.32
C GLN A 205 -13.80 -9.38 22.33
N LYS A 206 -13.85 -8.07 22.05
CA LYS A 206 -14.78 -7.49 21.04
C LYS A 206 -14.13 -6.45 20.13
N ALA A 207 -12.82 -6.57 19.89
CA ALA A 207 -12.12 -5.64 19.03
C ALA A 207 -12.02 -6.18 17.59
N ILE A 208 -12.31 -5.32 16.61
CA ILE A 208 -12.02 -5.61 15.20
C ILE A 208 -10.57 -5.22 14.87
N ASN A 209 -9.94 -5.95 13.95
CA ASN A 209 -8.50 -5.85 13.69
C ASN A 209 -8.23 -5.56 12.19
N PRO A 210 -8.51 -4.33 11.71
CA PRO A 210 -8.12 -3.94 10.36
C PRO A 210 -6.61 -3.81 10.25
N VAL A 211 -6.04 -4.36 9.17
CA VAL A 211 -4.61 -4.28 8.82
C VAL A 211 -4.48 -3.48 7.53
N VAL A 212 -3.65 -2.44 7.55
CA VAL A 212 -3.46 -1.52 6.44
C VAL A 212 -1.97 -1.42 6.15
N ILE A 213 -1.60 -1.66 4.89
CA ILE A 213 -0.21 -1.56 4.43
C ILE A 213 -0.08 -0.22 3.70
N SER A 214 0.76 0.67 4.22
CA SER A 214 0.95 2.00 3.63
C SER A 214 2.43 2.40 3.71
N CYS A 215 3.12 2.32 2.58
CA CYS A 215 4.57 2.46 2.47
C CYS A 215 4.98 3.12 1.15
N ARG A 216 6.28 3.42 1.00
CA ARG A 216 7.02 3.89 -0.18
C ARG A 216 6.86 5.35 -0.55
N SER A 217 5.70 5.96 -0.35
CA SER A 217 5.51 7.34 -0.76
C SER A 217 4.45 8.08 0.05
N ARG A 218 4.58 9.41 0.04
CA ARG A 218 3.63 10.31 0.69
C ARG A 218 2.21 10.13 0.16
N GLU A 219 2.07 9.93 -1.14
CA GLU A 219 0.77 9.72 -1.78
C GLU A 219 0.08 8.44 -1.27
N ARG A 220 0.84 7.40 -0.90
CA ARG A 220 0.27 6.19 -0.29
C ARG A 220 -0.16 6.39 1.15
N TYR A 221 0.52 7.25 1.89
CA TYR A 221 0.09 7.62 3.24
C TYR A 221 -1.19 8.44 3.19
N GLU A 222 -1.25 9.43 2.30
CA GLU A 222 -2.44 10.26 2.08
C GLU A 222 -3.63 9.42 1.57
N GLU A 223 -3.39 8.44 0.70
CA GLU A 223 -4.40 7.48 0.24
C GLU A 223 -4.98 6.66 1.41
N ALA A 224 -4.11 6.09 2.25
CA ALA A 224 -4.53 5.40 3.47
C ALA A 224 -5.26 6.33 4.46
N GLU A 225 -4.86 7.59 4.56
CA GLU A 225 -5.53 8.58 5.41
C GLU A 225 -6.99 8.79 4.97
N VAL A 226 -7.25 8.93 3.66
CA VAL A 226 -8.60 9.03 3.11
C VAL A 226 -9.43 7.79 3.43
N MET A 227 -8.86 6.61 3.20
CA MET A 227 -9.52 5.35 3.50
C MET A 227 -9.85 5.23 4.99
N LEU A 228 -8.90 5.52 5.89
CA LEU A 228 -9.10 5.47 7.34
C LEU A 228 -10.18 6.46 7.80
N LYS A 229 -10.21 7.69 7.26
CA LYS A 229 -11.28 8.65 7.55
C LYS A 229 -12.64 8.08 7.15
N SER A 230 -12.76 7.48 5.97
CA SER A 230 -14.02 6.87 5.53
C SER A 230 -14.44 5.70 6.42
N LEU A 231 -13.48 4.88 6.86
CA LEU A 231 -13.72 3.76 7.78
C LEU A 231 -14.24 4.29 9.12
N PHE A 232 -13.55 5.26 9.74
CA PHE A 232 -13.94 5.81 11.04
C PHE A 232 -15.26 6.59 11.00
N MET A 233 -15.56 7.31 9.92
CA MET A 233 -16.86 8.02 9.78
C MET A 233 -18.07 7.09 9.73
N ASN A 234 -17.87 5.86 9.29
CA ASN A 234 -18.95 4.88 9.16
C ASN A 234 -18.94 3.84 10.29
N TRP A 235 -17.90 3.80 11.11
CA TRP A 235 -17.79 2.88 12.24
C TRP A 235 -18.83 3.18 13.33
N GLY A 236 -19.48 2.12 13.84
CA GLY A 236 -20.30 2.22 15.04
C GLY A 236 -21.72 2.76 14.83
N ARG A 237 -22.21 2.82 13.58
CA ARG A 237 -23.59 3.20 13.27
C ARG A 237 -24.58 2.03 13.38
N SER A 238 -24.45 1.20 14.42
CA SER A 238 -25.49 0.20 14.70
C SER A 238 -26.78 0.93 15.09
N SER A 239 -27.88 0.62 14.40
CA SER A 239 -29.21 1.14 14.68
C SER A 239 -29.73 0.74 16.07
N ASP A 240 -29.10 -0.24 16.70
CA ASP A 240 -29.68 -1.00 17.81
C ASP A 240 -29.17 -0.54 19.18
N GLY A 241 -28.36 0.53 19.22
CA GLY A 241 -27.86 1.14 20.46
C GLY A 241 -26.74 0.34 21.15
N GLU A 242 -26.20 -0.70 20.50
CA GLU A 242 -25.00 -1.38 20.98
C GLU A 242 -23.76 -0.49 20.83
N THR A 243 -22.86 -0.55 21.81
CA THR A 243 -21.57 0.15 21.74
C THR A 243 -20.72 -0.44 20.62
N ALA A 244 -20.24 0.41 19.72
CA ALA A 244 -19.37 0.02 18.62
C ALA A 244 -18.17 -0.83 19.11
N PRO A 245 -17.81 -1.91 18.37
CA PRO A 245 -16.67 -2.73 18.74
C PRO A 245 -15.39 -1.91 18.60
N ALA A 246 -14.51 -1.97 19.59
CA ALA A 246 -13.26 -1.23 19.54
C ALA A 246 -12.40 -1.62 18.32
N ILE A 247 -11.56 -0.71 17.84
CA ILE A 247 -10.70 -0.95 16.69
C ILE A 247 -9.26 -1.11 17.16
N ASN A 248 -8.64 -2.24 16.87
CA ASN A 248 -7.18 -2.38 16.88
C ASN A 248 -6.68 -2.18 15.46
N LEU A 249 -6.29 -0.96 15.11
CA LEU A 249 -5.76 -0.64 13.79
C LEU A 249 -4.28 -1.06 13.70
N HIS A 250 -3.98 -1.98 12.79
CA HIS A 250 -2.62 -2.44 12.51
C HIS A 250 -2.08 -1.74 11.25
N LEU A 251 -1.11 -0.85 11.41
CA LEU A 251 -0.47 -0.11 10.32
C LEU A 251 0.90 -0.72 10.02
N VAL A 252 1.05 -1.34 8.85
CA VAL A 252 2.34 -1.80 8.33
C VAL A 252 2.93 -0.70 7.46
N VAL A 253 3.97 -0.04 7.97
CA VAL A 253 4.49 1.21 7.42
C VAL A 253 6.01 1.22 7.43
N ASP A 254 6.61 1.97 6.51
CA ASP A 254 8.02 2.33 6.55
C ASP A 254 8.24 3.55 7.49
N GLU A 255 9.48 4.02 7.60
CA GLU A 255 9.83 5.16 8.47
C GLU A 255 9.06 6.45 8.11
N GLY A 256 8.85 6.67 6.81
CA GLY A 256 8.08 7.80 6.29
C GLY A 256 6.61 7.72 6.71
N GLY A 257 5.99 6.55 6.56
CA GLY A 257 4.61 6.30 6.95
C GLY A 257 4.42 6.41 8.46
N LEU A 258 5.34 5.85 9.24
CA LEU A 258 5.33 5.96 10.70
C LEU A 258 5.33 7.43 11.15
N SER A 259 6.23 8.23 10.57
CA SER A 259 6.33 9.66 10.86
C SER A 259 5.06 10.41 10.44
N HIS A 260 4.51 10.08 9.27
CA HIS A 260 3.26 10.67 8.77
C HIS A 260 2.08 10.37 9.70
N PHE A 261 1.78 9.09 9.98
CA PHE A 261 0.61 8.70 10.75
C PHE A 261 0.69 9.11 12.22
N ARG A 262 1.88 9.16 12.83
CA ARG A 262 2.04 9.72 14.18
C ARG A 262 1.66 11.19 14.27
N ARG A 263 1.90 11.95 13.19
CA ARG A 263 1.56 13.36 13.10
C ARG A 263 0.09 13.58 12.82
N VAL A 264 -0.49 12.82 11.88
CA VAL A 264 -1.86 13.08 11.40
C VAL A 264 -2.94 12.33 12.17
N LEU A 265 -2.66 11.12 12.70
CA LEU A 265 -3.67 10.34 13.43
C LEU A 265 -3.81 10.85 14.88
N PRO A 266 -4.95 11.47 15.23
CA PRO A 266 -5.20 11.87 16.59
C PRO A 266 -5.38 10.63 17.48
N SER A 267 -5.43 10.85 18.79
CA SER A 267 -5.94 9.82 19.69
C SER A 267 -7.46 9.79 19.58
N LEU A 268 -8.01 8.71 19.06
CA LEU A 268 -9.45 8.52 18.91
C LEU A 268 -9.98 7.62 20.04
N PRO A 269 -11.20 7.87 20.55
CA PRO A 269 -11.80 7.00 21.55
C PRO A 269 -11.99 5.59 20.98
N ASN A 270 -11.73 4.57 21.80
CA ASN A 270 -11.95 3.16 21.43
C ASN A 270 -11.18 2.68 20.17
N VAL A 271 -10.12 3.40 19.78
CA VAL A 271 -9.18 3.00 18.73
C VAL A 271 -7.77 2.85 19.31
N CYS A 272 -7.19 1.68 19.09
CA CYS A 272 -5.83 1.30 19.43
C CYS A 272 -5.02 1.20 18.15
N VAL A 273 -4.00 2.05 17.96
CA VAL A 273 -3.14 2.01 16.77
C VAL A 273 -1.84 1.30 17.09
N ARG A 274 -1.51 0.30 16.27
CA ARG A 274 -0.28 -0.51 16.33
C ARG A 274 0.51 -0.34 15.06
N TYR A 275 1.79 -0.01 15.19
CA TYR A 275 2.69 0.18 14.06
C TYR A 275 3.60 -1.03 13.89
N TYR A 276 3.72 -1.49 12.65
CA TYR A 276 4.57 -2.59 12.24
C TYR A 276 5.55 -2.09 11.19
N ASP A 277 6.81 -2.48 11.35
CA ASP A 277 7.90 -2.15 10.44
C ASP A 277 7.73 -2.92 9.12
N PHE A 278 7.49 -2.18 8.03
CA PHE A 278 7.30 -2.75 6.69
C PHE A 278 8.46 -3.64 6.25
N HIS A 279 9.71 -3.27 6.60
CA HIS A 279 10.87 -4.05 6.17
C HIS A 279 10.83 -5.45 6.80
N LYS A 280 10.56 -5.52 8.10
CA LYS A 280 10.52 -6.77 8.88
C LYS A 280 9.30 -7.63 8.61
N VAL A 281 8.14 -7.01 8.38
CA VAL A 281 6.88 -7.75 8.18
C VAL A 281 6.71 -8.18 6.73
N CYS A 282 7.11 -7.35 5.78
CA CYS A 282 6.84 -7.56 4.36
C CYS A 282 8.13 -7.79 3.57
N GLU A 283 9.06 -6.83 3.57
CA GLU A 283 10.11 -6.81 2.56
C GLU A 283 11.04 -8.02 2.60
N GLU A 284 11.52 -8.41 3.78
CA GLU A 284 12.38 -9.58 3.96
C GLU A 284 11.67 -10.89 3.54
N GLU A 285 10.42 -11.05 3.97
CA GLU A 285 9.63 -12.25 3.64
C GLU A 285 9.32 -12.31 2.14
N VAL A 286 8.94 -11.19 1.52
CA VAL A 286 8.64 -11.12 0.09
C VAL A 286 9.89 -11.37 -0.75
N GLN A 287 11.04 -10.81 -0.35
CA GLN A 287 12.29 -11.09 -1.07
C GLN A 287 12.62 -12.58 -1.05
N ALA A 288 12.47 -13.25 0.10
CA ALA A 288 12.68 -14.68 0.19
C ALA A 288 11.75 -15.48 -0.73
N ILE A 289 10.51 -15.03 -0.92
CA ILE A 289 9.55 -15.68 -1.84
C ILE A 289 9.97 -15.47 -3.29
N LEU A 290 10.33 -14.24 -3.67
CA LEU A 290 10.78 -13.95 -5.04
C LEU A 290 12.03 -14.77 -5.39
N ASP A 291 12.98 -14.87 -4.47
CA ASP A 291 14.21 -15.65 -4.66
C ASP A 291 13.92 -17.17 -4.72
N GLU A 292 13.03 -17.67 -3.86
CA GLU A 292 12.68 -19.11 -3.79
C GLU A 292 12.03 -19.62 -5.07
N PHE A 293 11.18 -18.82 -5.71
CA PHE A 293 10.45 -19.18 -6.93
C PHE A 293 11.07 -18.61 -8.21
N ASP A 294 12.24 -17.95 -8.12
CA ASP A 294 12.89 -17.22 -9.23
C ASP A 294 11.94 -16.23 -9.93
N PHE A 295 11.06 -15.60 -9.15
CA PHE A 295 10.10 -14.63 -9.67
C PHE A 295 10.73 -13.26 -9.78
N ARG A 296 10.41 -12.56 -10.87
CA ARG A 296 10.62 -11.13 -10.94
C ARG A 296 9.57 -10.42 -10.10
N GLN A 297 9.99 -9.33 -9.46
CA GLN A 297 9.01 -8.44 -8.85
C GLN A 297 8.08 -7.91 -9.95
N SER A 298 6.78 -8.10 -9.78
CA SER A 298 5.79 -7.59 -10.71
C SER A 298 5.92 -6.07 -10.90
N ALA A 299 5.66 -5.62 -12.13
CA ALA A 299 5.53 -4.21 -12.49
C ALA A 299 4.27 -3.55 -11.89
N HIS A 300 3.44 -4.30 -11.16
CA HIS A 300 2.28 -3.76 -10.46
C HIS A 300 2.68 -2.62 -9.52
N TYR A 301 1.85 -1.57 -9.47
CA TYR A 301 2.16 -0.33 -8.75
C TYR A 301 2.43 -0.53 -7.26
N SER A 302 1.87 -1.58 -6.66
CA SER A 302 2.07 -1.94 -5.24
C SER A 302 3.49 -2.45 -4.95
N GLY A 303 4.22 -2.97 -5.96
CA GLY A 303 5.53 -3.61 -5.77
C GLY A 303 5.51 -4.66 -4.65
N LYS A 304 6.58 -4.75 -3.85
CA LYS A 304 6.69 -5.69 -2.73
C LYS A 304 5.55 -5.61 -1.71
N ALA A 305 4.96 -4.43 -1.49
CA ALA A 305 3.80 -4.29 -0.61
C ALA A 305 2.60 -5.13 -1.07
N GLY A 306 2.45 -5.32 -2.38
CA GLY A 306 1.42 -6.15 -2.96
C GLY A 306 1.57 -7.63 -2.69
N TYR A 307 2.64 -8.10 -2.03
CA TYR A 307 2.80 -9.51 -1.64
C TYR A 307 2.64 -9.73 -0.13
N CYS A 308 2.55 -8.65 0.65
CA CYS A 308 2.77 -8.71 2.08
C CYS A 308 1.72 -9.54 2.82
N ARG A 309 0.52 -9.72 2.26
CA ARG A 309 -0.55 -10.49 2.92
C ARG A 309 -0.20 -11.95 3.15
N LEU A 310 0.71 -12.51 2.35
CA LEU A 310 1.24 -13.86 2.57
C LEU A 310 1.97 -13.99 3.91
N ALA A 311 2.60 -12.91 4.37
CA ALA A 311 3.40 -12.88 5.60
C ALA A 311 2.61 -12.41 6.84
N LEU A 312 1.51 -11.66 6.66
CA LEU A 312 0.75 -11.08 7.78
C LEU A 312 0.36 -12.08 8.88
N PRO A 313 -0.09 -13.33 8.61
CA PRO A 313 -0.46 -14.28 9.66
C PRO A 313 0.66 -14.57 10.67
N LYS A 314 1.93 -14.44 10.27
CA LYS A 314 3.09 -14.60 11.16
C LYS A 314 3.27 -13.42 12.12
N HIS A 315 2.94 -12.20 11.67
CA HIS A 315 3.31 -10.95 12.36
C HIS A 315 2.16 -10.29 13.10
N ILE A 316 0.92 -10.47 12.63
CA ILE A 316 -0.25 -9.86 13.26
C ILE A 316 -0.68 -10.72 14.46
N GLU A 317 -0.81 -10.10 15.63
CA GLU A 317 -1.14 -10.80 16.89
C GLU A 317 -2.60 -11.27 16.95
N ALA A 318 -3.51 -10.59 16.26
CA ALA A 318 -4.94 -10.89 16.29
C ALA A 318 -5.26 -12.28 15.72
N GLU A 319 -6.22 -12.97 16.33
CA GLU A 319 -6.71 -14.27 15.85
C GLU A 319 -7.44 -14.14 14.52
N ARG A 320 -8.21 -13.06 14.35
CA ARG A 320 -8.89 -12.70 13.10
C ARG A 320 -8.58 -11.26 12.75
N PHE A 321 -8.20 -11.04 11.50
CA PHE A 321 -7.88 -9.71 10.98
C PHE A 321 -8.27 -9.58 9.51
N ILE A 322 -8.47 -8.35 9.05
CA ILE A 322 -8.83 -8.05 7.66
C ILE A 322 -7.78 -7.10 7.10
N ALA A 323 -7.05 -7.55 6.08
CA ALA A 323 -6.15 -6.72 5.30
C ALA A 323 -6.96 -5.91 4.29
N ILE A 324 -6.78 -4.59 4.29
CA ILE A 324 -7.53 -3.61 3.50
C ILE A 324 -6.54 -2.79 2.67
N GLU A 325 -6.73 -2.77 1.35
CA GLU A 325 -5.96 -1.89 0.45
C GLU A 325 -6.34 -0.41 0.65
N THR A 326 -5.37 0.48 0.42
CA THR A 326 -5.48 1.89 0.77
C THR A 326 -6.36 2.69 -0.19
N ASP A 327 -6.54 2.24 -1.43
CA ASP A 327 -7.38 2.86 -2.47
C ASP A 327 -8.86 2.50 -2.36
N GLN A 328 -9.37 2.46 -1.12
CA GLN A 328 -10.76 2.13 -0.80
C GLN A 328 -11.49 3.21 -0.04
N LEU A 329 -12.81 3.21 -0.18
CA LEU A 329 -13.69 4.13 0.53
C LEU A 329 -14.86 3.36 1.13
N PHE A 330 -14.96 3.38 2.46
CA PHE A 330 -16.05 2.77 3.22
C PHE A 330 -17.27 3.68 3.19
N LEU A 331 -18.42 3.09 2.86
CA LEU A 331 -19.74 3.72 2.83
C LEU A 331 -20.71 3.11 3.85
N HIS A 332 -20.28 2.04 4.53
CA HIS A 332 -21.04 1.33 5.55
C HIS A 332 -20.15 0.96 6.74
N ASP A 333 -20.77 0.55 7.84
CA ASP A 333 -20.05 0.17 9.06
C ASP A 333 -19.13 -1.02 8.82
N VAL A 334 -17.84 -0.82 9.05
CA VAL A 334 -16.81 -1.87 8.91
C VAL A 334 -17.05 -3.03 9.88
N SER A 335 -17.76 -2.82 11.01
CA SER A 335 -18.04 -3.89 11.96
C SER A 335 -18.83 -5.05 11.34
N SER A 336 -19.75 -4.77 10.41
CA SER A 336 -20.52 -5.83 9.74
C SER A 336 -19.68 -6.67 8.78
N LEU A 337 -18.58 -6.14 8.24
CA LEU A 337 -17.63 -6.94 7.45
C LEU A 337 -16.94 -8.01 8.33
N PHE A 338 -16.56 -7.64 9.54
CA PHE A 338 -15.99 -8.58 10.51
C PHE A 338 -17.03 -9.60 10.98
N GLY A 339 -18.28 -9.17 11.20
CA GLY A 339 -19.38 -10.09 11.51
C GLY A 339 -19.63 -11.10 10.39
N GLU A 340 -19.64 -10.65 9.13
CA GLU A 340 -19.77 -11.55 7.97
C GLU A 340 -18.58 -12.53 7.88
N PHE A 341 -17.37 -12.08 8.22
CA PHE A 341 -16.21 -12.97 8.27
C PHE A 341 -16.38 -14.06 9.32
N ASP A 342 -16.84 -13.71 10.52
CA ASP A 342 -17.11 -14.68 11.58
C ASP A 342 -18.13 -15.73 11.12
N GLU A 343 -19.21 -15.32 10.46
CA GLU A 343 -20.19 -16.24 9.89
C GLU A 343 -19.60 -17.16 8.81
N ILE A 344 -18.78 -16.63 7.90
CA ILE A 344 -18.12 -17.42 6.86
C ILE A 344 -17.24 -18.50 7.49
N VAL A 345 -16.41 -18.12 8.47
CA VAL A 345 -15.51 -19.03 9.17
C VAL A 345 -16.28 -20.11 9.95
N GLU A 346 -17.40 -19.75 10.58
CA GLU A 346 -18.24 -20.69 11.32
C GLU A 346 -18.99 -21.67 10.41
N LYS A 347 -19.52 -21.19 9.28
CA LYS A 347 -20.33 -21.99 8.35
C LYS A 347 -19.49 -22.90 7.45
N SER A 348 -18.44 -22.34 6.84
CA SER A 348 -17.67 -23.03 5.78
C SER A 348 -16.38 -23.66 6.30
N GLY A 349 -15.84 -23.14 7.40
CA GLY A 349 -14.52 -23.50 7.86
C GLY A 349 -13.36 -22.84 7.11
N ALA A 350 -13.63 -21.84 6.27
CA ALA A 350 -12.61 -21.11 5.53
C ALA A 350 -11.55 -20.49 6.47
N ALA A 351 -10.30 -20.47 6.00
CA ALA A 351 -9.17 -19.84 6.66
C ALA A 351 -8.92 -18.41 6.15
N VAL A 352 -9.32 -18.15 4.91
CA VAL A 352 -9.26 -16.84 4.26
C VAL A 352 -10.63 -16.52 3.66
N ALA A 353 -11.07 -15.27 3.73
CA ALA A 353 -12.24 -14.83 2.97
C ALA A 353 -11.90 -13.60 2.13
N ALA A 354 -12.43 -13.53 0.93
CA ALA A 354 -12.23 -12.41 0.03
C ALA A 354 -13.45 -12.21 -0.89
N PRO A 355 -13.66 -11.01 -1.44
CA PRO A 355 -14.68 -10.78 -2.45
C PRO A 355 -14.28 -11.37 -3.81
N GLU A 356 -15.27 -11.69 -4.62
CA GLU A 356 -15.04 -12.15 -6.00
C GLU A 356 -14.54 -11.01 -6.90
N MET A 357 -13.66 -11.35 -7.84
CA MET A 357 -13.29 -10.42 -8.90
C MET A 357 -14.39 -10.30 -9.95
N TYR A 358 -14.65 -9.09 -10.44
CA TYR A 358 -15.78 -8.84 -11.35
C TYR A 358 -15.67 -9.55 -12.71
N MET A 359 -14.47 -10.01 -13.08
CA MET A 359 -14.18 -10.72 -14.32
C MET A 359 -13.24 -11.90 -14.02
N PRO A 360 -13.21 -12.94 -14.89
CA PRO A 360 -12.35 -14.10 -14.67
C PRO A 360 -10.89 -13.70 -14.45
N TRP A 361 -10.26 -14.29 -13.44
CA TRP A 361 -8.92 -13.89 -13.01
C TRP A 361 -7.85 -13.95 -14.08
N TYR A 362 -7.92 -14.96 -14.94
CA TYR A 362 -7.01 -15.09 -16.06
C TYR A 362 -7.19 -13.98 -17.12
N ASN A 363 -8.39 -13.40 -17.25
CA ASN A 363 -8.66 -12.27 -18.15
C ASN A 363 -8.18 -10.93 -17.59
N GLY A 364 -7.93 -10.82 -16.28
CA GLY A 364 -7.36 -9.64 -15.63
C GLY A 364 -5.86 -9.45 -15.88
N ARG A 365 -5.19 -10.43 -16.52
CA ARG A 365 -3.75 -10.41 -16.80
C ARG A 365 -3.44 -9.69 -18.12
N PRO A 366 -2.48 -8.74 -18.16
CA PRO A 366 -1.99 -8.17 -19.41
C PRO A 366 -1.42 -9.27 -20.33
N GLY A 367 -1.98 -9.42 -21.54
CA GLY A 367 -1.47 -10.36 -22.56
C GLY A 367 -2.08 -11.77 -22.56
N GLY A 368 -3.09 -12.05 -21.71
CA GLY A 368 -3.79 -13.34 -21.70
C GLY A 368 -4.67 -13.54 -22.93
N GLY A 369 -4.21 -14.34 -23.91
CA GLY A 369 -5.06 -14.83 -25.00
C GLY A 369 -6.01 -15.91 -24.50
N LYS A 370 -7.28 -15.88 -24.95
CA LYS A 370 -8.35 -16.86 -24.63
C LYS A 370 -8.00 -18.34 -24.91
N ALA A 371 -6.95 -18.62 -25.69
CA ALA A 371 -6.74 -19.91 -26.35
C ALA A 371 -6.13 -21.04 -25.48
N GLY A 372 -5.84 -20.81 -24.19
CA GLY A 372 -5.22 -21.83 -23.33
C GLY A 372 -6.06 -22.29 -22.14
N TYR A 373 -7.19 -21.64 -21.85
CA TYR A 373 -7.84 -21.72 -20.54
C TYR A 373 -9.17 -22.51 -20.51
N GLU A 374 -9.67 -22.94 -21.67
CA GLU A 374 -10.88 -23.78 -21.80
C GLU A 374 -10.78 -25.14 -21.09
N LEU A 375 -9.59 -25.53 -20.61
CA LEU A 375 -9.35 -26.81 -19.91
C LEU A 375 -9.32 -26.70 -18.37
N ILE A 376 -9.22 -25.49 -17.80
CA ILE A 376 -9.48 -25.31 -16.34
C ILE A 376 -10.98 -25.02 -16.10
N ASP A 377 -11.79 -24.99 -17.16
CA ASP A 377 -13.23 -24.68 -17.18
C ASP A 377 -14.13 -25.75 -16.51
N SER A 378 -13.54 -26.79 -15.90
CA SER A 378 -14.27 -27.73 -15.04
C SER A 378 -13.80 -27.75 -13.58
N ASN A 379 -12.63 -27.18 -13.26
CA ASN A 379 -11.97 -27.26 -11.94
C ASN A 379 -11.39 -25.92 -11.42
N ALA A 380 -11.45 -24.82 -12.17
CA ALA A 380 -10.97 -23.50 -11.74
C ALA A 380 -11.92 -22.92 -10.69
N VAL A 381 -11.62 -23.14 -9.41
CA VAL A 381 -12.48 -22.74 -8.28
C VAL A 381 -13.94 -23.13 -8.53
N THR A 382 -14.17 -24.34 -9.05
CA THR A 382 -15.43 -24.99 -8.75
C THR A 382 -15.39 -25.25 -7.25
N LEU A 383 -16.00 -24.33 -6.51
CA LEU A 383 -16.81 -24.66 -5.34
C LEU A 383 -17.93 -25.61 -5.81
N SER A 384 -17.58 -26.73 -6.46
CA SER A 384 -18.49 -27.79 -6.84
C SER A 384 -18.67 -28.63 -5.59
N ASN A 385 -19.59 -28.19 -4.74
CA ASN A 385 -20.83 -28.92 -4.57
C ASN A 385 -21.75 -28.13 -3.63
N LYS A 386 -22.80 -27.55 -4.24
CA LYS A 386 -23.91 -26.76 -3.67
C LYS A 386 -23.61 -25.28 -3.43
N GLN A 387 -23.79 -24.45 -4.46
CA GLN A 387 -24.43 -23.11 -4.40
C GLN A 387 -24.40 -22.39 -5.76
N GLY A 388 -24.49 -23.15 -6.86
CA GLY A 388 -24.77 -22.56 -8.16
C GLY A 388 -26.18 -21.96 -8.15
N GLY A 389 -26.26 -20.63 -8.24
CA GLY A 389 -27.49 -19.90 -8.60
C GLY A 389 -28.19 -19.13 -7.49
N GLU A 390 -27.96 -19.45 -6.20
CA GLU A 390 -28.65 -18.76 -5.09
C GLU A 390 -27.75 -17.77 -4.31
N ASP A 391 -26.41 -17.93 -4.36
CA ASP A 391 -25.48 -17.16 -3.51
C ASP A 391 -24.55 -16.17 -4.27
N GLY A 392 -24.70 -16.05 -5.60
CA GLY A 392 -24.07 -14.96 -6.38
C GLY A 392 -22.57 -15.07 -6.67
N TRP A 393 -21.92 -16.23 -6.55
CA TRP A 393 -20.52 -16.48 -6.96
C TRP A 393 -20.42 -17.01 -8.40
N HIS A 394 -19.47 -16.50 -9.19
CA HIS A 394 -19.33 -16.76 -10.63
C HIS A 394 -18.10 -17.59 -11.02
N GLY A 395 -17.17 -17.86 -10.10
CA GLY A 395 -15.92 -18.59 -10.39
C GLY A 395 -14.80 -17.71 -10.93
N ASN A 396 -14.87 -16.39 -10.75
CA ASN A 396 -13.91 -15.46 -11.32
C ASN A 396 -12.59 -15.34 -10.55
N GLY A 397 -12.47 -16.02 -9.42
CA GLY A 397 -11.38 -15.84 -8.48
C GLY A 397 -11.58 -14.62 -7.58
N TYR A 398 -10.62 -14.37 -6.71
CA TYR A 398 -10.69 -13.37 -5.65
C TYR A 398 -9.91 -12.11 -6.00
N ILE A 399 -10.44 -10.96 -5.58
CA ILE A 399 -9.79 -9.66 -5.72
C ILE A 399 -9.00 -9.30 -4.46
N GLY A 400 -7.85 -8.63 -4.64
CA GLY A 400 -6.97 -8.18 -3.57
C GLY A 400 -7.56 -7.13 -2.62
N GLY A 401 -8.54 -6.32 -2.99
CA GLY A 401 -8.86 -5.15 -2.14
C GLY A 401 -9.09 -5.47 -0.66
N ILE A 402 -9.82 -6.54 -0.36
CA ILE A 402 -10.12 -6.97 1.02
C ILE A 402 -9.83 -8.46 1.13
N MET A 403 -9.01 -8.84 2.11
CA MET A 403 -8.78 -10.24 2.48
C MET A 403 -8.81 -10.40 3.99
N ALA A 404 -9.68 -11.28 4.47
CA ALA A 404 -9.81 -11.62 5.88
C ALA A 404 -9.10 -12.94 6.18
N PHE A 405 -8.47 -13.04 7.36
CA PHE A 405 -7.63 -14.16 7.74
C PHE A 405 -8.05 -14.67 9.12
N ASP A 406 -8.29 -15.98 9.23
CA ASP A 406 -8.42 -16.69 10.50
C ASP A 406 -7.07 -17.34 10.81
N LYS A 407 -6.28 -16.64 11.63
CA LYS A 407 -4.91 -17.04 11.97
C LYS A 407 -4.88 -18.43 12.60
N LYS A 408 -5.88 -18.79 13.41
CA LYS A 408 -5.92 -20.09 14.06
C LYS A 408 -5.99 -21.20 13.01
N ARG A 409 -6.90 -21.12 12.04
CA ARG A 409 -7.02 -22.09 10.94
C ARG A 409 -5.78 -22.13 10.06
N LEU A 410 -5.20 -20.96 9.77
CA LEU A 410 -3.95 -20.88 9.00
C LEU A 410 -2.78 -21.57 9.72
N LEU A 411 -2.70 -21.48 11.05
CA LEU A 411 -1.68 -22.17 11.83
C LEU A 411 -1.92 -23.69 11.90
N GLU A 412 -3.18 -24.13 11.95
CA GLU A 412 -3.54 -25.56 11.96
C GLU A 412 -3.07 -26.29 10.69
N VAL A 413 -2.97 -25.59 9.56
CA VAL A 413 -2.54 -26.15 8.27
C VAL A 413 -1.08 -25.85 7.92
N ASP A 414 -0.30 -25.28 8.84
CA ASP A 414 1.04 -24.73 8.57
C ASP A 414 1.06 -23.88 7.30
N TRP A 415 0.32 -22.76 7.33
CA TRP A 415 0.08 -21.87 6.20
C TRP A 415 1.31 -21.66 5.31
N LYS A 416 2.47 -21.34 5.90
CA LYS A 416 3.70 -21.05 5.15
C LYS A 416 4.21 -22.24 4.35
N ALA A 417 4.15 -23.44 4.92
CA ALA A 417 4.52 -24.66 4.19
C ALA A 417 3.45 -25.00 3.13
N LEU A 418 2.17 -24.90 3.48
CA LEU A 418 1.05 -25.24 2.61
C LEU A 418 1.03 -24.38 1.35
N TRP A 419 1.02 -23.05 1.50
CA TRP A 419 0.85 -22.16 0.37
C TRP A 419 2.01 -22.29 -0.63
N ARG A 420 3.23 -22.54 -0.15
CA ARG A 420 4.41 -22.81 -0.99
C ARG A 420 4.28 -24.10 -1.77
N ALA A 421 3.88 -25.18 -1.09
CA ALA A 421 3.65 -26.46 -1.75
C ALA A 421 2.57 -26.34 -2.84
N LYS A 422 1.49 -25.62 -2.55
CA LYS A 422 0.41 -25.35 -3.50
C LYS A 422 0.85 -24.47 -4.66
N LEU A 423 1.68 -23.47 -4.41
CA LEU A 423 2.23 -22.63 -5.49
C LEU A 423 3.14 -23.44 -6.42
N HIS A 424 4.03 -24.28 -5.88
CA HIS A 424 4.82 -25.22 -6.69
C HIS A 424 3.94 -26.16 -7.52
N GLU A 425 2.93 -26.78 -6.89
CA GLU A 425 1.97 -27.66 -7.57
C GLU A 425 1.25 -26.93 -8.71
N PHE A 426 0.85 -25.67 -8.49
CA PHE A 426 0.19 -24.86 -9.49
C PHE A 426 1.10 -24.54 -10.67
N ILE A 427 2.34 -24.11 -10.42
CA ILE A 427 3.32 -23.80 -11.47
C ILE A 427 3.58 -25.04 -12.34
N GLU A 428 3.78 -26.21 -11.74
CA GLU A 428 3.99 -27.45 -12.48
C GLU A 428 2.75 -27.84 -13.31
N LEU A 429 1.54 -27.64 -12.77
CA LEU A 429 0.29 -27.83 -13.52
C LEU A 429 0.21 -26.89 -14.74
N ARG A 430 0.60 -25.61 -14.58
CA ARG A 430 0.64 -24.64 -15.69
C ARG A 430 1.63 -25.06 -16.76
N LYS A 431 2.81 -25.51 -16.35
CA LYS A 431 3.85 -26.00 -17.25
C LYS A 431 3.39 -27.25 -18.02
N SER A 432 2.83 -28.25 -17.33
CA SER A 432 2.44 -29.53 -17.95
C SER A 432 1.23 -29.41 -18.87
N ASN A 433 0.22 -28.64 -18.48
CA ASN A 433 -1.08 -28.62 -19.17
C ASN A 433 -1.21 -27.50 -20.19
N HIS A 434 -0.45 -26.41 -20.01
CA HIS A 434 -0.59 -25.20 -20.82
C HIS A 434 0.71 -24.78 -21.52
N GLY A 435 1.82 -25.48 -21.28
CA GLY A 435 3.12 -25.14 -21.87
C GLY A 435 3.65 -23.78 -21.41
N GLU A 436 3.14 -23.25 -20.30
CA GLU A 436 3.64 -22.02 -19.69
C GLU A 436 4.86 -22.35 -18.84
N GLU A 437 6.04 -22.27 -19.45
CA GLU A 437 7.31 -22.55 -18.75
C GLU A 437 7.67 -21.47 -17.71
N ASP A 438 7.15 -20.25 -17.89
CA ASP A 438 7.52 -19.05 -17.13
C ASP A 438 6.31 -18.39 -16.46
N TRP A 439 5.46 -19.16 -15.76
CA TRP A 439 4.37 -18.55 -15.01
C TRP A 439 4.95 -17.70 -13.86
N GLU A 440 4.65 -16.40 -13.87
CA GLU A 440 5.00 -15.46 -12.81
C GLU A 440 3.76 -14.68 -12.35
N PRO A 441 3.70 -14.23 -11.08
CA PRO A 441 2.59 -13.41 -10.58
C PRO A 441 2.64 -11.98 -11.14
N ASN A 442 1.60 -11.57 -11.85
CA ASN A 442 1.42 -10.22 -12.39
C ASN A 442 0.64 -9.33 -11.41
N LEU A 443 -0.31 -9.89 -10.66
CA LEU A 443 -1.11 -9.16 -9.65
C LEU A 443 -0.62 -9.41 -8.22
N ASN A 444 0.69 -9.64 -8.06
CA ASN A 444 1.35 -9.92 -6.79
C ASN A 444 0.72 -11.10 -6.02
N ASP A 445 0.41 -10.94 -4.73
CA ASP A 445 -0.19 -11.99 -3.92
C ASP A 445 -1.59 -12.41 -4.39
N GLN A 446 -2.34 -11.55 -5.09
CA GLN A 446 -3.65 -11.93 -5.63
C GLN A 446 -3.52 -13.15 -6.56
N ASP A 447 -2.48 -13.19 -7.40
CA ASP A 447 -2.24 -14.32 -8.28
C ASP A 447 -1.88 -15.59 -7.48
N ILE A 448 -1.10 -15.43 -6.41
CA ILE A 448 -0.67 -16.53 -5.55
C ILE A 448 -1.86 -17.09 -4.76
N PHE A 449 -2.70 -16.23 -4.16
CA PHE A 449 -3.92 -16.65 -3.48
C PHE A 449 -4.87 -17.39 -4.40
N ASN A 450 -5.12 -16.88 -5.61
CA ASN A 450 -5.97 -17.58 -6.57
C ASN A 450 -5.39 -18.91 -7.04
N ALA A 451 -4.06 -19.02 -7.20
CA ALA A 451 -3.40 -20.29 -7.45
C ALA A 451 -3.62 -21.30 -6.31
N ILE A 452 -3.48 -20.85 -5.05
CA ILE A 452 -3.71 -21.68 -3.87
C ILE A 452 -5.17 -22.13 -3.79
N PHE A 453 -6.13 -21.21 -3.94
CA PHE A 453 -7.56 -21.50 -3.82
C PHE A 453 -8.09 -22.33 -4.99
N THR A 454 -7.40 -22.33 -6.13
CA THR A 454 -7.68 -23.27 -7.22
C THR A 454 -7.38 -24.72 -6.80
N LEU A 455 -6.34 -24.93 -5.99
CA LEU A 455 -5.89 -26.26 -5.55
C LEU A 455 -6.40 -26.68 -4.17
N SER A 456 -6.87 -25.71 -3.38
CA SER A 456 -7.39 -25.87 -2.02
C SER A 456 -8.57 -24.90 -1.78
N PRO A 457 -9.70 -25.09 -2.47
CA PRO A 457 -10.86 -24.20 -2.38
C PRO A 457 -11.49 -24.19 -0.97
N GLU A 458 -11.31 -25.26 -0.17
CA GLU A 458 -11.79 -25.34 1.21
C GLU A 458 -11.19 -24.29 2.15
N LEU A 459 -10.07 -23.67 1.76
CA LEU A 459 -9.43 -22.61 2.54
C LEU A 459 -10.11 -21.25 2.34
N ALA A 460 -10.91 -21.08 1.29
CA ALA A 460 -11.45 -19.79 0.88
C ALA A 460 -12.95 -19.68 1.17
N GLY A 461 -13.36 -18.49 1.59
CA GLY A 461 -14.76 -18.08 1.73
C GLY A 461 -15.04 -16.79 0.95
N ASN A 462 -16.31 -16.55 0.65
CA ASN A 462 -16.73 -15.45 -0.21
C ASN A 462 -17.39 -14.36 0.62
N PHE A 463 -16.84 -13.15 0.57
CA PHE A 463 -17.59 -11.96 0.97
C PHE A 463 -18.61 -11.59 -0.10
N GLY A 464 -19.71 -10.97 0.32
CA GLY A 464 -20.64 -10.29 -0.57
C GLY A 464 -19.92 -9.26 -1.45
N CYS A 465 -20.37 -9.13 -2.70
CA CYS A 465 -19.72 -8.24 -3.68
C CYS A 465 -19.73 -6.76 -3.25
N SER A 466 -20.67 -6.39 -2.37
CA SER A 466 -20.81 -5.04 -1.82
C SER A 466 -19.59 -4.58 -1.02
N TRP A 467 -18.81 -5.51 -0.46
CA TRP A 467 -17.59 -5.22 0.29
C TRP A 467 -16.38 -4.90 -0.58
N ASN A 468 -16.47 -5.03 -1.90
CA ASN A 468 -15.41 -4.61 -2.82
C ASN A 468 -16.02 -4.29 -4.17
N TRP A 469 -16.76 -3.19 -4.20
CA TRP A 469 -17.36 -2.68 -5.42
C TRP A 469 -16.27 -2.10 -6.32
N GLN A 470 -15.88 -2.92 -7.29
CA GLN A 470 -14.76 -2.69 -8.20
C GLN A 470 -15.09 -1.57 -9.20
N TYR A 471 -14.55 -0.36 -8.99
CA TYR A 471 -14.89 0.81 -9.82
C TYR A 471 -14.57 0.61 -11.31
N HIS A 472 -13.48 -0.10 -11.62
CA HIS A 472 -13.14 -0.46 -13.00
C HIS A 472 -14.21 -1.34 -13.67
N ALA A 473 -14.87 -2.24 -12.93
CA ALA A 473 -15.96 -3.06 -13.46
C ALA A 473 -17.07 -2.15 -14.03
N PHE A 474 -17.47 -1.16 -13.23
CA PHE A 474 -18.48 -0.18 -13.62
C PHE A 474 -18.03 0.69 -14.81
N MET A 475 -16.77 1.13 -14.83
CA MET A 475 -16.24 1.89 -15.96
C MET A 475 -16.20 1.06 -17.25
N ASN A 476 -15.73 -0.19 -17.16
CA ASN A 476 -15.60 -1.11 -18.27
C ASN A 476 -16.96 -1.50 -18.83
N VAL A 477 -17.93 -1.83 -17.97
CA VAL A 477 -19.31 -2.05 -18.40
C VAL A 477 -19.84 -0.80 -19.09
N ASN A 478 -19.78 0.39 -18.47
CA ASN A 478 -20.26 1.62 -19.12
C ASN A 478 -19.61 1.88 -20.49
N ARG A 479 -18.32 1.52 -20.66
CA ARG A 479 -17.62 1.63 -21.94
C ARG A 479 -18.16 0.64 -22.97
N LEU A 480 -18.38 -0.62 -22.58
CA LEU A 480 -18.93 -1.66 -23.44
C LEU A 480 -20.39 -1.40 -23.83
N CYS A 481 -21.12 -0.60 -23.05
CA CYS A 481 -22.56 -0.39 -23.19
C CYS A 481 -22.99 0.81 -24.04
N GLU A 482 -22.06 1.57 -24.64
CA GLU A 482 -22.33 2.70 -25.56
C GLU A 482 -23.55 3.60 -25.23
N ARG A 483 -23.82 3.83 -23.93
CA ARG A 483 -24.88 4.69 -23.33
C ARG A 483 -26.28 4.08 -23.09
N GLU A 484 -26.56 2.83 -23.42
CA GLU A 484 -27.86 2.21 -23.08
C GLU A 484 -27.74 1.16 -21.96
N TRP A 485 -27.85 1.63 -20.70
CA TRP A 485 -27.72 0.80 -19.49
C TRP A 485 -28.71 -0.39 -19.46
N GLU A 486 -29.95 -0.16 -19.91
CA GLU A 486 -31.03 -1.18 -19.94
C GLU A 486 -30.78 -2.33 -20.93
N VAL A 487 -29.94 -2.10 -21.95
CA VAL A 487 -29.53 -3.13 -22.92
C VAL A 487 -28.41 -3.98 -22.33
N CYS A 488 -27.55 -3.39 -21.52
CA CYS A 488 -26.43 -4.08 -20.90
C CYS A 488 -26.79 -4.96 -19.71
N GLU A 489 -27.83 -4.59 -18.97
CA GLU A 489 -28.36 -5.43 -17.89
C GLU A 489 -28.74 -6.85 -18.38
N ARG A 490 -29.06 -6.98 -19.67
CA ARG A 490 -29.34 -8.26 -20.34
C ARG A 490 -28.17 -8.84 -21.15
N ALA A 491 -27.16 -8.03 -21.49
CA ALA A 491 -26.10 -8.39 -22.45
C ALA A 491 -24.70 -8.56 -21.85
N ALA A 492 -24.43 -8.06 -20.64
CA ALA A 492 -23.13 -8.20 -19.98
C ALA A 492 -22.91 -9.60 -19.36
N GLU A 493 -23.98 -10.32 -19.03
CA GLU A 493 -23.93 -11.66 -18.45
C GLU A 493 -23.41 -12.77 -19.41
N PRO A 494 -23.55 -12.75 -20.75
CA PRO A 494 -23.15 -13.92 -21.57
C PRO A 494 -21.81 -13.88 -22.31
N LYS A 495 -21.11 -12.74 -22.48
CA LYS A 495 -19.95 -12.69 -23.42
C LYS A 495 -18.56 -12.87 -22.78
N GLU A 496 -18.38 -12.57 -21.49
CA GLU A 496 -17.04 -12.58 -20.85
C GLU A 496 -17.02 -13.09 -19.39
N ASN A 497 -18.07 -13.76 -18.90
CA ASN A 497 -18.23 -14.15 -17.48
C ASN A 497 -18.01 -12.98 -16.50
N MET A 498 -18.31 -11.76 -16.95
CA MET A 498 -18.26 -10.58 -16.10
C MET A 498 -19.55 -10.46 -15.30
N PHE A 499 -19.45 -10.00 -14.05
CA PHE A 499 -20.62 -9.63 -13.27
C PHE A 499 -20.53 -8.20 -12.74
N LEU A 500 -21.70 -7.64 -12.44
CA LEU A 500 -21.83 -6.36 -11.76
C LEU A 500 -22.49 -6.61 -10.41
N CYS A 501 -21.85 -6.11 -9.36
CA CYS A 501 -22.45 -6.14 -8.05
C CYS A 501 -23.70 -5.24 -8.02
N ARG A 502 -24.87 -5.85 -7.80
CA ARG A 502 -26.18 -5.16 -7.71
C ARG A 502 -26.58 -4.82 -6.27
N GLU A 503 -25.79 -5.27 -5.30
CA GLU A 503 -26.01 -4.97 -3.89
C GLU A 503 -25.75 -3.49 -3.58
N ARG A 504 -26.27 -3.05 -2.44
CA ARG A 504 -25.91 -1.74 -1.89
C ARG A 504 -24.41 -1.72 -1.62
N VAL A 505 -23.71 -0.72 -2.16
CA VAL A 505 -22.26 -0.60 -2.02
C VAL A 505 -21.87 -0.30 -0.58
N ASN A 506 -21.06 -1.19 0.01
CA ASN A 506 -20.48 -1.00 1.34
C ASN A 506 -19.07 -0.42 1.25
N VAL A 507 -18.29 -0.82 0.24
CA VAL A 507 -16.94 -0.30 -0.01
C VAL A 507 -16.73 -0.11 -1.51
N VAL A 508 -16.26 1.08 -1.89
CA VAL A 508 -15.80 1.37 -3.25
C VAL A 508 -14.30 1.11 -3.34
N HIS A 509 -13.87 0.30 -4.30
CA HIS A 509 -12.46 0.01 -4.54
C HIS A 509 -11.98 0.68 -5.83
N PHE A 510 -11.09 1.66 -5.67
CA PHE A 510 -10.53 2.48 -6.73
C PHE A 510 -9.22 1.90 -7.29
N MET A 511 -9.24 0.63 -7.69
CA MET A 511 -8.09 -0.09 -8.26
C MET A 511 -7.25 0.77 -9.23
N ALA A 512 -5.94 0.54 -9.25
CA ALA A 512 -5.01 1.26 -10.11
C ALA A 512 -5.04 2.80 -9.94
N GLY A 513 -5.42 3.27 -8.75
CA GLY A 513 -5.48 4.71 -8.46
C GLY A 513 -6.50 5.47 -9.30
N SER A 514 -7.56 4.80 -9.74
CA SER A 514 -8.63 5.34 -10.59
C SER A 514 -9.31 6.60 -10.03
N TYR A 515 -9.26 6.81 -8.71
CA TYR A 515 -9.75 8.04 -8.05
C TYR A 515 -9.00 9.30 -8.52
N ARG A 516 -7.79 9.16 -9.09
CA ARG A 516 -6.97 10.27 -9.62
C ARG A 516 -7.40 10.76 -11.01
N GLN A 517 -8.27 10.01 -11.70
CA GLN A 517 -8.67 10.36 -13.05
C GLN A 517 -9.76 11.43 -13.03
N ASN A 518 -9.41 12.65 -13.50
CA ASN A 518 -10.28 13.83 -13.52
C ASN A 518 -11.54 13.71 -14.41
N GLU A 519 -11.71 12.60 -15.14
CA GLU A 519 -12.70 12.51 -16.22
C GLU A 519 -14.12 12.15 -15.74
N ARG A 520 -14.30 11.63 -14.51
CA ARG A 520 -15.63 11.30 -13.95
C ARG A 520 -15.81 11.81 -12.52
N LYS A 521 -16.50 12.94 -12.39
CA LYS A 521 -16.57 13.78 -11.17
C LYS A 521 -17.21 13.14 -9.93
N PHE A 522 -18.12 12.16 -10.05
CA PHE A 522 -18.95 11.80 -8.90
C PHE A 522 -18.18 11.05 -7.81
N LEU A 523 -17.53 9.92 -8.13
CA LEU A 523 -16.85 9.11 -7.09
C LEU A 523 -15.47 9.67 -6.73
N SER A 524 -14.78 10.33 -7.67
CA SER A 524 -13.56 11.08 -7.34
C SER A 524 -13.84 12.27 -6.43
N SER A 525 -14.97 12.98 -6.60
CA SER A 525 -15.33 14.04 -5.64
C SER A 525 -15.67 13.53 -4.24
N MET A 526 -16.15 12.28 -4.09
CA MET A 526 -16.28 11.67 -2.76
C MET A 526 -14.90 11.46 -2.12
N TRP A 527 -13.95 10.93 -2.88
CA TRP A 527 -12.57 10.78 -2.43
C TRP A 527 -11.96 12.11 -1.99
N GLU A 528 -12.07 13.15 -2.82
CA GLU A 528 -11.66 14.52 -2.48
C GLU A 528 -12.38 15.07 -1.25
N GLY A 529 -13.66 14.74 -1.09
CA GLY A 529 -14.47 15.07 0.07
C GLY A 529 -13.85 14.53 1.35
N PHE A 530 -13.59 13.22 1.42
CA PHE A 530 -12.93 12.61 2.59
C PHE A 530 -11.49 13.09 2.79
N HIS A 531 -10.76 13.37 1.71
CA HIS A 531 -9.44 14.00 1.79
C HIS A 531 -9.51 15.35 2.52
N GLY A 532 -10.53 16.16 2.23
CA GLY A 532 -10.76 17.47 2.87
C GLY A 532 -11.30 17.41 4.30
N VAL A 533 -11.79 16.26 4.77
CA VAL A 533 -12.26 16.12 6.17
C VAL A 533 -11.07 16.14 7.11
N GLY A 534 -11.07 17.08 8.06
CA GLY A 534 -10.07 17.15 9.12
C GLY A 534 -10.28 16.08 10.19
N TRP A 535 -9.19 15.60 10.79
CA TRP A 535 -9.22 14.59 11.85
C TRP A 535 -10.00 15.03 13.10
N ASP A 536 -10.07 16.32 13.38
CA ASP A 536 -10.89 16.86 14.49
C ASP A 536 -12.38 16.61 14.27
N ALA A 537 -12.85 16.66 13.01
CA ALA A 537 -14.23 16.34 12.68
C ALA A 537 -14.52 14.85 12.87
N ILE A 538 -13.57 13.99 12.49
CA ILE A 538 -13.64 12.53 12.73
C ILE A 538 -13.74 12.25 14.23
N ALA A 539 -12.82 12.82 15.01
CA ALA A 539 -12.78 12.66 16.46
C ALA A 539 -14.04 13.18 17.17
N TYR A 540 -14.70 14.20 16.61
CA TYR A 540 -15.97 14.72 17.14
C TYR A 540 -17.16 13.80 16.83
N MET A 541 -17.12 13.03 15.73
CA MET A 541 -18.19 12.11 15.34
C MET A 541 -18.12 10.74 16.05
N MET A 542 -16.97 10.41 16.64
CA MET A 542 -16.71 9.18 17.41
C MET A 542 -16.86 9.42 18.91
#